data_AF-U3KTX3-F1
#
_entry.id   AF-U3KTX3-F1
#
_cell.length_a   1.000
_cell.length_b   1.000
_cell.length_c   1.000
_cell.angle_alpha   90.00
_cell.angle_beta   90.00
_cell.angle_gamma   90.00
#
_symmetry.space_group_name_H-M   'P 1'
#
loop_
_entity.id
_entity.type
_entity.pdbx_description
1 polymer ?
#
loop_
_entity_poly.entity_id
_entity_poly.type
_entity_poly.pdbx_seq_one_letter_code
_entity_poly.pdbx_strand_id
1 'polypeptide(L)'
;MRSVMLLLLGAHLAYAGTHSLKYLYTAVSGDIDFPEFTAVGLVDEGQFMYFDSNIMKAVPKTEWIKQNVGEGYWDRETQTDIGQHQSFKNNIQIVKERFNQSKGVHTVQEMYGCEWDDQTGETNGFIQDGYDGEDFLSLDLKEMRWISPVHQGIKTVQKWNNDRAFIESDKHYLNTECVDWLKKYLQYGKSSLKKTVSPQVSLLQKTPSSPVTCHATGFYPSGVTISWMKNGQDHDEDVDLGELLPNEDGTYQKTSSLKVKPDEWKNNKYSCVVEHQGKSVTKDEIRTIGEPGDVPIGIIVGALAAVVLLILIGVAGYVVYKKKQGFKPVSGSDDGSSSSAQAVPQA
;
A
#
# COMPACT_ATOMS: atom_id res chain seq x y z
N MET A 1 47.19 -8.97 -12.65
CA MET A 1 46.29 -9.88 -11.91
C MET A 1 44.87 -9.44 -12.21
N ARG A 2 44.12 -10.28 -12.95
CA ARG A 2 42.76 -9.98 -13.41
C ARG A 2 41.81 -10.16 -12.22
N SER A 3 41.24 -9.07 -11.71
CA SER A 3 40.11 -9.17 -10.78
C SER A 3 38.91 -9.69 -11.54
N VAL A 4 38.56 -10.94 -11.27
CA VAL A 4 37.27 -11.50 -11.67
C VAL A 4 36.25 -10.96 -10.68
N MET A 5 35.51 -9.93 -11.09
CA MET A 5 34.31 -9.51 -10.39
C MET A 5 33.25 -10.59 -10.64
N LEU A 6 32.97 -11.41 -9.63
CA LEU A 6 31.78 -12.25 -9.62
C LEU A 6 30.57 -11.32 -9.51
N LEU A 7 29.93 -11.04 -10.65
CA LEU A 7 28.54 -10.62 -10.70
C LEU A 7 27.70 -11.79 -10.16
N LEU A 8 27.43 -11.74 -8.85
CA LEU A 8 26.28 -12.44 -8.28
C LEU A 8 25.04 -11.76 -8.86
N LEU A 9 24.61 -12.19 -10.06
CA LEU A 9 23.19 -12.13 -10.40
C LEU A 9 22.50 -13.03 -9.39
N GLY A 10 22.13 -12.45 -8.24
CA GLY A 10 21.17 -13.04 -7.35
C GLY A 10 19.93 -13.29 -8.18
N ALA A 11 19.64 -14.56 -8.43
CA ALA A 11 18.37 -14.98 -8.97
C ALA A 11 17.31 -14.55 -7.95
N HIS A 12 16.77 -13.35 -8.11
CA HIS A 12 15.48 -12.99 -7.56
C HIS A 12 14.43 -13.73 -8.37
N LEU A 13 14.40 -15.06 -8.22
CA LEU A 13 13.18 -15.81 -8.37
C LEU A 13 12.28 -15.28 -7.26
N ALA A 14 11.53 -14.21 -7.56
CA ALA A 14 10.28 -13.96 -6.89
C ALA A 14 9.52 -15.29 -6.97
N TYR A 15 9.43 -15.98 -5.83
CA TYR A 15 8.94 -17.35 -5.79
C TYR A 15 7.45 -17.32 -6.07
N ALA A 16 7.10 -17.33 -7.35
CA ALA A 16 5.73 -17.21 -7.85
C ALA A 16 4.92 -18.51 -7.64
N GLY A 17 5.18 -19.23 -6.54
CA GLY A 17 4.55 -20.51 -6.22
C GLY A 17 4.43 -20.87 -4.73
N THR A 18 5.00 -20.09 -3.79
CA THR A 18 4.85 -20.36 -2.35
C THR A 18 3.71 -19.55 -1.81
N HIS A 19 2.77 -20.25 -1.19
CA HIS A 19 1.63 -19.68 -0.49
C HIS A 19 1.77 -19.91 1.01
N SER A 20 1.12 -19.07 1.82
CA SER A 20 1.16 -19.22 3.28
C SER A 20 -0.20 -19.00 3.93
N LEU A 21 -0.47 -19.74 5.00
CA LEU A 21 -1.56 -19.51 5.95
C LEU A 21 -0.92 -19.24 7.31
N LYS A 22 -1.21 -18.06 7.88
CA LYS A 22 -0.64 -17.63 9.16
C LYS A 22 -1.73 -17.14 10.08
N TYR A 23 -1.57 -17.42 11.37
CA TYR A 23 -2.38 -16.84 12.44
C TYR A 23 -1.48 -16.08 13.39
N LEU A 24 -1.93 -14.89 13.77
CA LEU A 24 -1.24 -13.99 14.68
C LEU A 24 -2.15 -13.76 15.88
N TYR A 25 -1.71 -14.26 17.04
CA TYR A 25 -2.36 -14.02 18.31
C TYR A 25 -1.58 -12.96 19.09
N THR A 26 -2.29 -12.05 19.73
CA THR A 26 -1.69 -11.02 20.59
C THR A 26 -2.57 -10.84 21.80
N ALA A 27 -1.97 -11.05 22.97
CA ALA A 27 -2.60 -10.76 24.25
C ALA A 27 -1.86 -9.62 24.94
N VAL A 28 -2.63 -8.74 25.58
CA VAL A 28 -2.11 -7.55 26.23
C VAL A 28 -2.62 -7.51 27.66
N SER A 29 -1.74 -7.13 28.60
CA SER A 29 -2.13 -6.87 29.99
C SER A 29 -1.75 -5.45 30.38
N GLY A 30 -2.54 -4.82 31.25
CA GLY A 30 -2.32 -3.45 31.71
C GLY A 30 -3.49 -2.53 31.35
N ASP A 31 -3.35 -1.25 31.66
CA ASP A 31 -4.37 -0.22 31.37
C ASP A 31 -4.07 0.40 29.99
N ILE A 32 -4.74 -0.10 28.95
CA ILE A 32 -4.55 0.31 27.56
C ILE A 32 -5.88 0.23 26.80
N ASP A 33 -6.10 1.16 25.88
CA ASP A 33 -7.26 1.18 24.98
C ASP A 33 -7.08 0.20 23.80
N PHE A 34 -6.93 -1.09 24.14
CA PHE A 34 -6.78 -2.19 23.20
C PHE A 34 -7.45 -3.46 23.77
N PRO A 35 -8.06 -4.33 22.96
CA PRO A 35 -8.63 -5.59 23.47
C PRO A 35 -7.59 -6.45 24.22
N GLU A 36 -8.01 -7.15 25.28
CA GLU A 36 -7.13 -8.07 26.03
C GLU A 36 -6.51 -9.15 25.13
N PHE A 37 -7.22 -9.56 24.06
CA PHE A 37 -6.77 -10.56 23.09
C PHE A 37 -7.27 -10.23 21.69
N THR A 38 -6.42 -10.41 20.69
CA THR A 38 -6.76 -10.34 19.26
C THR A 38 -6.18 -11.51 18.51
N ALA A 39 -6.93 -12.02 17.54
CA ALA A 39 -6.48 -13.03 16.59
C ALA A 39 -6.70 -12.55 15.15
N VAL A 40 -5.68 -12.74 14.30
CA VAL A 40 -5.69 -12.35 12.89
C VAL A 40 -5.27 -13.55 12.04
N GLY A 41 -6.08 -13.91 11.05
CA GLY A 41 -5.72 -14.91 10.04
C GLY A 41 -5.30 -14.25 8.72
N LEU A 42 -4.18 -14.70 8.15
CA LEU A 42 -3.60 -14.23 6.90
C LEU A 42 -3.48 -15.37 5.88
N VAL A 43 -3.84 -15.10 4.62
CA VAL A 43 -3.48 -15.93 3.46
C VAL A 43 -2.64 -15.07 2.53
N ASP A 44 -1.41 -15.49 2.24
CA ASP A 44 -0.44 -14.71 1.44
C ASP A 44 -0.31 -13.25 1.89
N GLU A 45 -0.15 -13.04 3.20
CA GLU A 45 -0.13 -11.72 3.88
C GLU A 45 -1.45 -10.92 3.83
N GLY A 46 -2.47 -11.40 3.11
CA GLY A 46 -3.79 -10.81 3.07
C GLY A 46 -4.66 -11.27 4.23
N GLN A 47 -5.13 -10.33 5.05
CA GLN A 47 -6.03 -10.63 6.17
C GLN A 47 -7.38 -11.18 5.68
N PHE A 48 -7.78 -12.35 6.18
CA PHE A 48 -9.09 -12.95 5.89
C PHE A 48 -9.96 -13.16 7.13
N MET A 49 -9.38 -13.19 8.33
CA MET A 49 -10.07 -13.40 9.59
C MET A 49 -9.64 -12.37 10.63
N TYR A 50 -10.58 -11.99 11.51
CA TYR A 50 -10.32 -11.19 12.70
C TYR A 50 -11.17 -11.66 13.87
N PHE A 51 -10.59 -11.66 15.07
CA PHE A 51 -11.27 -11.80 16.35
C PHE A 51 -10.66 -10.81 17.35
N ASP A 52 -11.48 -10.28 18.26
CA ASP A 52 -11.01 -9.62 19.47
C ASP A 52 -11.87 -9.95 20.69
N SER A 53 -11.32 -9.77 21.88
CA SER A 53 -11.98 -10.08 23.14
C SER A 53 -13.08 -9.10 23.57
N ASN A 54 -13.27 -7.98 22.87
CA ASN A 54 -14.40 -7.08 23.11
C ASN A 54 -15.64 -7.52 22.32
N ILE A 55 -15.45 -7.96 21.08
CA ILE A 55 -16.50 -8.47 20.19
C ILE A 55 -16.83 -9.93 20.51
N MET A 56 -15.82 -10.71 20.93
CA MET A 56 -15.92 -12.14 21.24
C MET A 56 -16.50 -12.95 20.08
N LYS A 57 -16.12 -12.60 18.85
CA LYS A 57 -16.58 -13.25 17.63
C LYS A 57 -15.52 -13.19 16.52
N ALA A 58 -15.27 -14.34 15.89
CA ALA A 58 -14.45 -14.41 14.69
C ALA A 58 -15.28 -13.96 13.49
N VAL A 59 -14.74 -13.01 12.71
CA VAL A 59 -15.44 -12.38 11.59
C VAL A 59 -14.62 -12.45 10.29
N PRO A 60 -15.30 -12.60 9.13
CA PRO A 60 -14.63 -12.54 7.83
C PRO A 60 -14.14 -11.12 7.53
N LYS A 61 -12.95 -11.02 6.94
CA LYS A 61 -12.34 -9.77 6.46
C LYS A 61 -12.26 -9.67 4.94
N THR A 62 -12.62 -10.74 4.23
CA THR A 62 -12.68 -10.77 2.77
C THR A 62 -14.01 -11.34 2.28
N GLU A 63 -14.42 -10.92 1.09
CA GLU A 63 -15.67 -11.41 0.50
C GLU A 63 -15.55 -12.89 0.09
N TRP A 64 -14.36 -13.33 -0.34
CA TRP A 64 -14.16 -14.71 -0.77
C TRP A 64 -14.34 -15.72 0.37
N ILE A 65 -13.88 -15.44 1.59
CA ILE A 65 -14.10 -16.39 2.70
C ILE A 65 -15.59 -16.37 3.08
N LYS A 66 -16.19 -15.17 3.19
CA LYS A 66 -17.60 -14.98 3.55
C LYS A 66 -18.56 -15.77 2.64
N GLN A 67 -18.27 -15.89 1.35
CA GLN A 67 -19.13 -16.59 0.38
C GLN A 67 -18.91 -18.11 0.36
N ASN A 68 -17.78 -18.61 0.84
CA ASN A 68 -17.39 -20.02 0.68
C ASN A 68 -17.49 -20.86 1.96
N VAL A 69 -17.67 -20.24 3.14
CA VAL A 69 -17.88 -20.96 4.40
C VAL A 69 -19.20 -20.57 5.06
N GLY A 70 -19.77 -21.49 5.85
CA GLY A 70 -21.02 -21.28 6.56
C GLY A 70 -20.85 -20.80 8.01
N GLU A 71 -21.96 -20.57 8.70
CA GLU A 71 -21.98 -20.13 10.10
C GLU A 71 -21.23 -21.08 11.04
N GLY A 72 -21.40 -22.40 10.87
CA GLY A 72 -20.72 -23.40 11.72
C GLY A 72 -19.19 -23.38 11.63
N TYR A 73 -18.61 -22.86 10.53
CA TYR A 73 -17.16 -22.60 10.46
C TYR A 73 -16.79 -21.46 11.43
N TRP A 74 -17.50 -20.33 11.35
CA TRP A 74 -17.24 -19.17 12.19
C TRP A 74 -17.53 -19.42 13.67
N ASP A 75 -18.50 -20.28 13.98
CA ASP A 75 -18.74 -20.73 15.35
C ASP A 75 -17.55 -21.51 15.89
N ARG A 76 -16.97 -22.41 15.09
CA ARG A 76 -15.76 -23.17 15.49
C ARG A 76 -14.55 -22.26 15.68
N GLU A 77 -14.31 -21.33 14.75
CA GLU A 77 -13.23 -20.33 14.89
C GLU A 77 -13.43 -19.49 16.14
N THR A 78 -14.65 -18.99 16.37
CA THR A 78 -14.99 -18.20 17.56
C THR A 78 -14.75 -18.97 18.85
N GLN A 79 -15.18 -20.24 18.94
CA GLN A 79 -14.94 -21.05 20.14
C GLN A 79 -13.45 -21.33 20.36
N THR A 80 -12.69 -21.56 19.29
CA THR A 80 -11.23 -21.71 19.34
C THR A 80 -10.58 -20.45 19.91
N ASP A 81 -10.90 -19.28 19.36
CA ASP A 81 -10.32 -18.01 19.79
C ASP A 81 -10.73 -17.61 21.22
N ILE A 82 -11.95 -17.96 21.65
CA ILE A 82 -12.38 -17.81 23.05
C ILE A 82 -11.53 -18.67 23.98
N GLY A 83 -11.23 -19.91 23.59
CA GLY A 83 -10.33 -20.80 24.33
C GLY A 83 -8.92 -20.23 24.41
N GLN A 84 -8.38 -19.74 23.28
CA GLN A 84 -7.06 -19.13 23.22
C GLN A 84 -6.98 -17.86 24.06
N HIS A 85 -8.00 -17.00 24.05
CA HIS A 85 -8.07 -15.83 24.91
C HIS A 85 -7.88 -16.21 26.40
N GLN A 86 -8.58 -17.23 26.91
CA GLN A 86 -8.42 -17.67 28.30
C GLN A 86 -7.01 -18.21 28.58
N SER A 87 -6.45 -18.98 27.66
CA SER A 87 -5.08 -19.50 27.77
C SER A 87 -4.05 -18.37 27.80
N PHE A 88 -4.14 -17.41 26.89
CA PHE A 88 -3.21 -16.28 26.81
C PHE A 88 -3.32 -15.33 28.00
N LYS A 89 -4.54 -15.12 28.51
CA LYS A 89 -4.77 -14.34 29.74
C LYS A 89 -4.05 -14.93 30.95
N ASN A 90 -3.94 -16.25 31.03
CA ASN A 90 -3.15 -16.92 32.06
C ASN A 90 -1.64 -16.89 31.74
N ASN A 91 -1.26 -17.17 30.48
CA ASN A 91 0.14 -17.19 30.05
C ASN A 91 0.84 -15.86 30.31
N ILE A 92 0.16 -14.73 30.07
CA ILE A 92 0.74 -13.41 30.29
C ILE A 92 1.05 -13.13 31.76
N GLN A 93 0.24 -13.63 32.72
CA GLN A 93 0.55 -13.50 34.14
C GLN A 93 1.77 -14.36 34.52
N ILE A 94 1.83 -15.59 34.02
CA ILE A 94 2.94 -16.51 34.29
C ILE A 94 4.26 -15.94 33.79
N VAL A 95 4.31 -15.40 32.57
CA VAL A 95 5.56 -14.87 32.01
C VAL A 95 5.99 -13.58 32.74
N LYS A 96 5.05 -12.69 33.08
CA LYS A 96 5.32 -11.49 33.90
C LYS A 96 6.00 -11.84 35.23
N GLU A 97 5.50 -12.86 35.93
CA GLU A 97 6.13 -13.34 37.16
C GLU A 97 7.56 -13.84 36.93
N ARG A 98 7.82 -14.56 35.83
CA ARG A 98 9.17 -15.07 35.50
C ARG A 98 10.17 -13.96 35.16
N PHE A 99 9.68 -12.84 34.66
CA PHE A 99 10.48 -11.63 34.41
C PHE A 99 10.48 -10.65 35.59
N ASN A 100 9.84 -10.99 36.72
CA ASN A 100 9.68 -10.14 37.89
C ASN A 100 8.99 -8.78 37.59
N GLN A 101 8.06 -8.76 36.63
CA GLN A 101 7.33 -7.58 36.20
C GLN A 101 5.92 -7.57 36.81
N SER A 102 5.61 -6.54 37.60
CA SER A 102 4.32 -6.43 38.31
C SER A 102 3.46 -5.24 37.86
N LYS A 103 4.02 -4.33 37.05
CA LYS A 103 3.38 -3.09 36.59
C LYS A 103 3.77 -2.82 35.14
N GLY A 104 2.98 -2.01 34.48
CA GLY A 104 3.19 -1.66 33.07
C GLY A 104 2.33 -2.52 32.15
N VAL A 105 2.35 -2.15 30.88
CA VAL A 105 1.71 -2.91 29.81
C VAL A 105 2.70 -3.96 29.31
N HIS A 106 2.22 -5.18 29.15
CA HIS A 106 3.01 -6.30 28.63
C HIS A 106 2.24 -7.02 27.53
N THR A 107 2.96 -7.72 26.65
CA THR A 107 2.38 -8.48 25.54
C THR A 107 2.88 -9.91 25.49
N VAL A 108 2.01 -10.84 25.14
CA VAL A 108 2.37 -12.19 24.68
C VAL A 108 1.82 -12.36 23.29
N GLN A 109 2.66 -12.81 22.38
CA GLN A 109 2.33 -12.98 20.97
C GLN A 109 2.61 -14.42 20.55
N GLU A 110 1.80 -14.97 19.66
CA GLU A 110 2.06 -16.25 19.02
C GLU A 110 1.82 -16.07 17.52
N MET A 111 2.78 -16.54 16.73
CA MET A 111 2.70 -16.62 15.29
C MET A 111 2.86 -18.09 14.90
N TYR A 112 1.85 -18.64 14.25
CA TYR A 112 1.92 -19.99 13.72
C TYR A 112 1.29 -20.09 12.35
N GLY A 113 1.71 -21.11 11.61
CA GLY A 113 1.22 -21.27 10.25
C GLY A 113 1.99 -22.30 9.45
N CYS A 114 1.62 -22.40 8.19
CA CYS A 114 2.25 -23.27 7.22
C CYS A 114 2.46 -22.54 5.90
N GLU A 115 3.44 -23.03 5.16
CA GLU A 115 3.75 -22.62 3.81
C GLU A 115 3.61 -23.84 2.90
N TRP A 116 3.14 -23.60 1.68
CA TRP A 116 3.01 -24.63 0.66
C TRP A 116 3.45 -24.09 -0.69
N ASP A 117 4.37 -24.82 -1.31
CA ASP A 117 4.82 -24.59 -2.67
C ASP A 117 3.94 -25.35 -3.67
N ASP A 118 3.27 -24.62 -4.54
CA ASP A 118 2.36 -25.17 -5.54
C ASP A 118 3.05 -25.81 -6.75
N GLN A 119 4.36 -25.64 -6.89
CA GLN A 119 5.20 -26.20 -7.96
C GLN A 119 5.91 -27.47 -7.52
N THR A 120 6.55 -27.43 -6.34
CA THR A 120 7.35 -28.56 -5.82
C THR A 120 6.52 -29.46 -4.90
N GLY A 121 5.44 -28.94 -4.32
CA GLY A 121 4.69 -29.62 -3.26
C GLY A 121 5.35 -29.56 -1.89
N GLU A 122 6.48 -28.85 -1.74
CA GLU A 122 7.15 -28.67 -0.46
C GLU A 122 6.25 -27.93 0.53
N THR A 123 6.30 -28.36 1.80
CA THR A 123 5.53 -27.77 2.88
C THR A 123 6.45 -27.42 4.03
N ASN A 124 6.21 -26.27 4.64
CA ASN A 124 6.91 -25.85 5.84
C ASN A 124 5.89 -25.43 6.91
N GLY A 125 6.28 -25.48 8.18
CA GLY A 125 5.45 -25.12 9.31
C GLY A 125 6.25 -24.37 10.36
N PHE A 126 5.58 -23.53 11.14
CA PHE A 126 6.23 -22.78 12.21
C PHE A 126 5.24 -22.46 13.34
N ILE A 127 5.79 -22.39 14.56
CA ILE A 127 5.15 -21.82 15.75
C ILE A 127 6.23 -21.03 16.49
N GLN A 128 5.93 -19.77 16.82
CA GLN A 128 6.84 -18.86 17.51
C GLN A 128 6.06 -18.01 18.51
N ASP A 129 6.56 -17.92 19.73
CA ASP A 129 6.02 -17.09 20.78
C ASP A 129 6.95 -15.90 21.05
N GLY A 130 6.36 -14.72 21.23
CA GLY A 130 7.05 -13.50 21.63
C GLY A 130 6.54 -12.98 22.97
N TYR A 131 7.43 -12.29 23.70
CA TYR A 131 7.09 -11.58 24.93
C TYR A 131 7.64 -10.15 24.88
N ASP A 132 6.79 -9.15 25.09
CA ASP A 132 7.14 -7.72 24.97
C ASP A 132 7.84 -7.37 23.64
N GLY A 133 7.51 -8.07 22.55
CA GLY A 133 8.08 -7.88 21.21
C GLY A 133 9.39 -8.62 20.94
N GLU A 134 9.93 -9.37 21.91
CA GLU A 134 11.17 -10.13 21.79
C GLU A 134 10.88 -11.65 21.67
N ASP A 135 11.77 -12.37 20.99
CA ASP A 135 11.67 -13.83 20.81
C ASP A 135 11.66 -14.56 22.17
N PHE A 136 10.67 -15.41 22.41
CA PHE A 136 10.51 -16.12 23.68
C PHE A 136 10.57 -17.65 23.55
N LEU A 137 9.78 -18.25 22.66
CA LEU A 137 9.77 -19.70 22.41
C LEU A 137 9.62 -19.96 20.91
N SER A 138 10.15 -21.08 20.43
CA SER A 138 9.86 -21.55 19.08
C SER A 138 9.92 -23.07 19.00
N LEU A 139 9.12 -23.63 18.10
CA LEU A 139 9.11 -25.06 17.83
C LEU A 139 10.08 -25.39 16.68
N ASP A 140 11.14 -26.12 17.00
CA ASP A 140 12.00 -26.74 16.00
C ASP A 140 11.34 -28.04 15.51
N LEU A 141 10.64 -27.96 14.37
CA LEU A 141 9.96 -29.11 13.76
C LEU A 141 10.90 -30.18 13.22
N LYS A 142 12.17 -29.83 12.96
CA LYS A 142 13.17 -30.79 12.50
C LYS A 142 13.67 -31.63 13.67
N GLU A 143 14.01 -30.98 14.77
CA GLU A 143 14.48 -31.64 16.00
C GLU A 143 13.33 -32.08 16.92
N MET A 144 12.08 -31.79 16.56
CA MET A 144 10.86 -32.13 17.31
C MET A 144 10.95 -31.68 18.78
N ARG A 145 11.31 -30.41 18.99
CA ARG A 145 11.46 -29.83 20.33
C ARG A 145 11.26 -28.32 20.33
N TRP A 146 10.70 -27.84 21.42
CA TRP A 146 10.67 -26.42 21.74
C TRP A 146 12.05 -25.95 22.19
N ILE A 147 12.38 -24.72 21.83
CA ILE A 147 13.60 -24.01 22.25
C ILE A 147 13.22 -22.62 22.78
N SER A 148 14.10 -22.05 23.61
CA SER A 148 13.96 -20.67 24.11
C SER A 148 15.32 -19.99 24.07
N PRO A 149 15.43 -18.75 23.57
CA PRO A 149 16.66 -17.98 23.63
C PRO A 149 16.90 -17.37 25.01
N VAL A 150 15.93 -17.41 25.94
CA VAL A 150 15.99 -16.77 27.26
C VAL A 150 15.76 -17.76 28.41
N HIS A 151 16.36 -17.46 29.58
CA HIS A 151 16.28 -18.35 30.75
C HIS A 151 14.84 -18.54 31.26
N GLN A 152 14.02 -17.51 31.14
CA GLN A 152 12.63 -17.46 31.61
C GLN A 152 11.72 -18.46 30.85
N GLY A 153 12.10 -18.86 29.64
CA GLY A 153 11.37 -19.85 28.84
C GLY A 153 11.68 -21.31 29.21
N ILE A 154 12.80 -21.59 29.91
CA ILE A 154 13.28 -22.96 30.18
C ILE A 154 12.22 -23.83 30.85
N LYS A 155 11.48 -23.31 31.83
CA LYS A 155 10.41 -24.07 32.51
C LYS A 155 9.29 -24.48 31.55
N THR A 156 8.92 -23.62 30.61
CA THR A 156 7.90 -23.94 29.59
C THR A 156 8.44 -24.98 28.61
N VAL A 157 9.65 -24.75 28.08
CA VAL A 157 10.31 -25.69 27.16
C VAL A 157 10.44 -27.08 27.77
N GLN A 158 10.86 -27.20 29.03
CA GLN A 158 10.95 -28.50 29.72
C GLN A 158 9.59 -29.17 29.84
N LYS A 159 8.54 -28.42 30.22
CA LYS A 159 7.18 -28.95 30.33
C LYS A 159 6.70 -29.49 28.98
N TRP A 160 6.82 -28.70 27.92
CA TRP A 160 6.31 -29.06 26.58
C TRP A 160 7.15 -30.15 25.92
N ASN A 161 8.48 -30.13 26.08
CA ASN A 161 9.35 -31.19 25.55
C ASN A 161 9.17 -32.56 26.23
N ASN A 162 8.61 -32.58 27.44
CA ASN A 162 8.24 -33.82 28.11
C ASN A 162 6.88 -34.38 27.64
N ASP A 163 6.10 -33.59 26.89
CA ASP A 163 4.83 -34.00 26.29
C ASP A 163 5.01 -34.25 24.78
N ARG A 164 5.40 -35.47 24.43
CA ARG A 164 5.62 -35.85 23.03
C ARG A 164 4.34 -35.81 22.20
N ALA A 165 3.20 -36.15 22.79
CA ALA A 165 1.93 -36.14 22.09
C ALA A 165 1.53 -34.72 21.68
N PHE A 166 1.82 -33.72 22.51
CA PHE A 166 1.61 -32.32 22.19
C PHE A 166 2.40 -31.89 20.94
N ILE A 167 3.70 -32.17 20.89
CA ILE A 167 4.56 -31.82 19.74
C ILE A 167 4.14 -32.56 18.46
N GLU A 168 3.75 -33.83 18.58
CA GLU A 168 3.23 -34.61 17.45
C GLU A 168 1.91 -34.03 16.92
N SER A 169 1.03 -33.56 17.80
CA SER A 169 -0.21 -32.86 17.43
C SER A 169 0.08 -31.56 16.69
N ASP A 170 1.00 -30.73 17.19
CA ASP A 170 1.39 -29.47 16.52
C ASP A 170 1.94 -29.76 15.12
N LYS A 171 2.83 -30.75 15.00
CA LYS A 171 3.37 -31.17 13.71
C LYS A 171 2.27 -31.66 12.76
N HIS A 172 1.32 -32.44 13.25
CA HIS A 172 0.22 -32.92 12.43
C HIS A 172 -0.63 -31.76 11.90
N TYR A 173 -0.98 -30.81 12.77
CA TYR A 173 -1.71 -29.61 12.38
C TYR A 173 -0.94 -28.83 11.30
N LEU A 174 0.32 -28.48 11.54
CA LEU A 174 1.10 -27.62 10.66
C LEU A 174 1.37 -28.26 9.29
N ASN A 175 1.71 -29.57 9.26
CA ASN A 175 2.08 -30.25 8.02
C ASN A 175 0.89 -30.81 7.24
N THR A 176 -0.29 -30.96 7.87
CA THR A 176 -1.47 -31.58 7.24
C THR A 176 -2.65 -30.64 7.25
N GLU A 177 -3.25 -30.37 8.42
CA GLU A 177 -4.50 -29.63 8.50
C GLU A 177 -4.37 -28.19 7.98
N CYS A 178 -3.31 -27.48 8.39
CA CYS A 178 -3.03 -26.13 7.94
C CYS A 178 -2.85 -26.07 6.42
N VAL A 179 -2.09 -26.99 5.85
CA VAL A 179 -1.83 -27.05 4.40
C VAL A 179 -3.11 -27.36 3.62
N ASP A 180 -3.96 -28.25 4.13
CA ASP A 180 -5.24 -28.57 3.52
C ASP A 180 -6.20 -27.37 3.55
N TRP A 181 -6.23 -26.62 4.64
CA TRP A 181 -6.98 -25.36 4.73
C TRP A 181 -6.42 -24.28 3.81
N LEU A 182 -5.10 -24.12 3.76
CA LEU A 182 -4.43 -23.19 2.84
C LEU A 182 -4.85 -23.48 1.39
N LYS A 183 -4.79 -24.73 0.95
CA LYS A 183 -5.24 -25.14 -0.39
C LYS A 183 -6.71 -24.80 -0.65
N LYS A 184 -7.59 -25.00 0.34
CA LYS A 184 -9.02 -24.61 0.22
C LYS A 184 -9.18 -23.09 0.12
N TYR A 185 -8.49 -22.32 0.95
CA TYR A 185 -8.57 -20.85 0.93
C TYR A 185 -8.04 -20.27 -0.38
N LEU A 186 -6.96 -20.84 -0.94
CA LEU A 186 -6.47 -20.48 -2.27
C LEU A 186 -7.49 -20.77 -3.38
N GLN A 187 -8.29 -21.84 -3.24
CA GLN A 187 -9.39 -22.13 -4.17
C GLN A 187 -10.55 -21.13 -4.02
N TYR A 188 -10.97 -20.82 -2.79
CA TYR A 188 -12.03 -19.85 -2.52
C TYR A 188 -11.65 -18.44 -3.01
N GLY A 189 -10.42 -18.03 -2.71
CA GLY A 189 -9.87 -16.73 -3.07
C GLY A 189 -9.28 -16.66 -4.47
N LYS A 190 -9.36 -17.70 -5.31
CA LYS A 190 -8.61 -17.81 -6.59
C LYS A 190 -8.69 -16.56 -7.48
N SER A 191 -9.86 -15.93 -7.58
CA SER A 191 -10.05 -14.72 -8.40
C SER A 191 -9.43 -13.46 -7.77
N SER A 192 -9.40 -13.38 -6.44
CA SER A 192 -8.90 -12.22 -5.69
C SER A 192 -7.41 -12.34 -5.38
N LEU A 193 -6.95 -13.52 -4.95
CA LEU A 193 -5.57 -13.80 -4.56
C LEU A 193 -4.61 -13.88 -5.76
N LYS A 194 -5.10 -14.31 -6.93
CA LYS A 194 -4.32 -14.29 -8.19
C LYS A 194 -4.42 -12.98 -8.96
N LYS A 195 -5.11 -11.98 -8.42
CA LYS A 195 -5.23 -10.67 -9.07
C LYS A 195 -3.87 -10.00 -9.04
N THR A 196 -3.30 -9.75 -10.21
CA THR A 196 -2.11 -8.90 -10.34
C THR A 196 -2.53 -7.49 -10.74
N VAL A 197 -2.09 -6.50 -9.98
CA VAL A 197 -2.24 -5.08 -10.34
C VAL A 197 -0.85 -4.50 -10.52
N SER A 198 -0.57 -3.98 -11.71
CA SER A 198 0.74 -3.40 -12.05
C SER A 198 0.93 -2.03 -11.40
N PRO A 199 2.18 -1.66 -11.04
CA PRO A 199 2.47 -0.38 -10.39
C PRO A 199 2.22 0.81 -11.31
N GLN A 200 1.67 1.86 -10.74
CA GLN A 200 1.76 3.20 -11.29
C GLN A 200 3.08 3.82 -10.83
N VAL A 201 3.92 4.21 -11.79
CA VAL A 201 5.28 4.70 -11.53
C VAL A 201 5.40 6.16 -11.95
N SER A 202 5.92 6.99 -11.04
CA SER A 202 6.25 8.40 -11.31
C SER A 202 7.64 8.73 -10.80
N LEU A 203 8.40 9.53 -11.55
CA LEU A 203 9.57 10.23 -11.01
C LEU A 203 9.13 11.60 -10.51
N LEU A 204 9.45 11.89 -9.26
CA LEU A 204 9.01 13.07 -8.54
C LEU A 204 10.23 13.84 -8.05
N GLN A 205 10.20 15.16 -8.19
CA GLN A 205 11.24 16.03 -7.63
C GLN A 205 10.59 17.28 -7.04
N LYS A 206 10.98 17.69 -5.84
CA LYS A 206 10.42 18.89 -5.19
C LYS A 206 11.00 20.18 -5.78
N THR A 207 12.32 20.22 -5.95
CA THR A 207 13.06 21.32 -6.56
C THR A 207 14.20 20.74 -7.39
N PRO A 208 14.79 21.46 -8.37
CA PRO A 208 15.87 20.94 -9.19
C PRO A 208 17.09 20.44 -8.41
N SER A 209 17.30 20.90 -7.18
CA SER A 209 18.39 20.48 -6.28
C SER A 209 18.00 19.39 -5.28
N SER A 210 16.72 19.02 -5.22
CA SER A 210 16.23 17.94 -4.36
C SER A 210 16.57 16.58 -4.95
N PRO A 211 16.67 15.53 -4.13
CA PRO A 211 16.74 14.15 -4.62
C PRO A 211 15.54 13.84 -5.54
N VAL A 212 15.76 13.01 -6.55
CA VAL A 212 14.71 12.53 -7.44
C VAL A 212 14.13 11.25 -6.86
N THR A 213 12.84 11.22 -6.62
CA THR A 213 12.14 10.07 -6.02
C THR A 213 11.35 9.32 -7.08
N CYS A 214 11.69 8.05 -7.30
CA CYS A 214 10.83 7.11 -7.99
C CYS A 214 9.77 6.57 -7.04
N HIS A 215 8.50 6.83 -7.33
CA HIS A 215 7.36 6.37 -6.56
C HIS A 215 6.58 5.34 -7.37
N ALA A 216 6.53 4.12 -6.86
CA ALA A 216 5.66 3.05 -7.34
C ALA A 216 4.49 2.90 -6.37
N THR A 217 3.25 2.90 -6.85
CA THR A 217 2.06 2.73 -6.02
C THR A 217 0.96 1.98 -6.75
N GLY A 218 -0.03 1.47 -6.01
CA GLY A 218 -1.21 0.81 -6.56
C GLY A 218 -0.93 -0.61 -7.07
N PHE A 219 0.17 -1.24 -6.67
CA PHE A 219 0.52 -2.59 -7.12
C PHE A 219 0.13 -3.67 -6.13
N TYR A 220 -0.15 -4.87 -6.64
CA TYR A 220 -0.41 -6.08 -5.86
C TYR A 220 0.00 -7.31 -6.68
N PRO A 221 0.69 -8.31 -6.11
CA PRO A 221 1.09 -8.46 -4.70
C PRO A 221 2.23 -7.50 -4.29
N SER A 222 2.63 -7.55 -3.02
CA SER A 222 3.60 -6.64 -2.40
C SER A 222 5.03 -6.69 -2.96
N GLY A 223 5.42 -7.81 -3.57
CA GLY A 223 6.77 -8.00 -4.12
C GLY A 223 7.05 -7.09 -5.31
N VAL A 224 7.94 -6.10 -5.12
CA VAL A 224 8.39 -5.14 -6.15
C VAL A 224 9.89 -4.88 -6.04
N THR A 225 10.55 -4.73 -7.18
CA THR A 225 11.95 -4.31 -7.26
C THR A 225 12.01 -2.93 -7.91
N ILE A 226 12.77 -2.00 -7.31
CA ILE A 226 13.01 -0.66 -7.85
C ILE A 226 14.52 -0.49 -8.00
N SER A 227 14.98 -0.26 -9.23
CA SER A 227 16.38 -0.01 -9.55
C SER A 227 16.55 1.30 -10.34
N TRP A 228 17.76 1.85 -10.29
CA TRP A 228 18.13 3.02 -11.07
C TRP A 228 19.11 2.62 -12.16
N MET A 229 18.97 3.25 -13.33
CA MET A 229 19.88 3.13 -14.44
C MET A 229 20.58 4.47 -14.65
N LYS A 230 21.89 4.44 -14.92
CA LYS A 230 22.68 5.56 -15.41
C LYS A 230 23.28 5.19 -16.75
N ASN A 231 22.89 5.89 -17.82
CA ASN A 231 23.33 5.64 -19.20
C ASN A 231 23.10 4.19 -19.66
N GLY A 232 22.01 3.56 -19.19
CA GLY A 232 21.65 2.18 -19.52
C GLY A 232 22.39 1.09 -18.73
N GLN A 233 23.17 1.47 -17.70
CA GLN A 233 23.80 0.54 -16.76
C GLN A 233 23.19 0.68 -15.37
N ASP A 234 23.14 -0.40 -14.61
CA ASP A 234 22.66 -0.38 -13.23
C ASP A 234 23.44 0.63 -12.39
N HIS A 235 22.74 1.32 -11.50
CA HIS A 235 23.27 2.34 -10.62
C HIS A 235 22.68 2.19 -9.21
N ASP A 236 23.56 2.07 -8.23
CA ASP A 236 23.25 1.82 -6.82
C ASP A 236 23.88 2.87 -5.87
N GLU A 237 24.82 3.68 -6.34
CA GLU A 237 25.42 4.77 -5.56
C GLU A 237 24.39 5.88 -5.26
N ASP A 238 24.41 6.41 -4.03
CA ASP A 238 23.52 7.50 -3.58
C ASP A 238 22.01 7.24 -3.73
N VAL A 239 21.64 5.95 -3.77
CA VAL A 239 20.26 5.46 -3.78
C VAL A 239 19.79 5.17 -2.35
N ASP A 240 18.60 5.67 -2.03
CA ASP A 240 17.89 5.43 -0.77
C ASP A 240 16.56 4.73 -1.07
N LEU A 241 16.49 3.42 -0.79
CA LEU A 241 15.29 2.61 -1.02
C LEU A 241 14.39 2.69 0.21
N GLY A 242 13.18 3.23 0.01
CA GLY A 242 12.18 3.34 1.06
C GLY A 242 11.50 2.00 1.39
N GLU A 243 10.79 2.03 2.51
CA GLU A 243 10.00 0.90 3.00
C GLU A 243 8.80 0.61 2.09
N LEU A 244 8.35 -0.65 2.10
CA LEU A 244 7.10 -1.05 1.50
C LEU A 244 5.96 -0.62 2.43
N LEU A 245 4.99 0.13 1.90
CA LEU A 245 3.84 0.61 2.67
C LEU A 245 2.54 0.06 2.09
N PRO A 246 1.59 -0.36 2.91
CA PRO A 246 0.24 -0.73 2.47
C PRO A 246 -0.60 0.52 2.14
N ASN A 247 -1.50 0.38 1.20
CA ASN A 247 -2.57 1.35 0.90
C ASN A 247 -3.90 0.90 1.51
N GLU A 248 -4.83 1.83 1.71
CA GLU A 248 -6.15 1.55 2.27
C GLU A 248 -7.00 0.61 1.39
N ASP A 249 -6.72 0.55 0.10
CA ASP A 249 -7.42 -0.31 -0.88
C ASP A 249 -6.85 -1.73 -0.98
N GLY A 250 -5.88 -2.08 -0.13
CA GLY A 250 -5.20 -3.38 -0.12
C GLY A 250 -4.08 -3.52 -1.16
N THR A 251 -3.75 -2.47 -1.90
CA THR A 251 -2.54 -2.41 -2.74
C THR A 251 -1.33 -1.93 -1.94
N TYR A 252 -0.16 -1.87 -2.57
CA TYR A 252 1.08 -1.44 -1.94
C TYR A 252 1.72 -0.26 -2.67
N GLN A 253 2.62 0.42 -1.96
CA GLN A 253 3.49 1.45 -2.50
C GLN A 253 4.91 1.33 -1.96
N LYS A 254 5.88 1.80 -2.74
CA LYS A 254 7.29 1.84 -2.37
C LYS A 254 7.99 2.96 -3.12
N THR A 255 8.96 3.60 -2.47
CA THR A 255 9.74 4.69 -3.08
C THR A 255 11.22 4.34 -3.14
N SER A 256 11.95 4.92 -4.09
CA SER A 256 13.41 4.95 -4.10
C SER A 256 13.85 6.36 -4.47
N SER A 257 14.79 6.95 -3.72
CA SER A 257 15.28 8.31 -3.94
C SER A 257 16.75 8.29 -4.34
N LEU A 258 17.08 9.01 -5.41
CA LEU A 258 18.44 9.14 -5.92
C LEU A 258 18.95 10.57 -5.68
N LYS A 259 20.08 10.69 -4.97
CA LYS A 259 20.71 11.97 -4.66
C LYS A 259 21.79 12.30 -5.68
N VAL A 260 21.43 13.04 -6.72
CA VAL A 260 22.36 13.43 -7.80
C VAL A 260 22.37 14.94 -7.95
N LYS A 261 23.55 15.51 -8.25
CA LYS A 261 23.68 16.95 -8.51
C LYS A 261 22.95 17.33 -9.81
N PRO A 262 22.35 18.53 -9.91
CA PRO A 262 21.61 18.94 -11.10
C PRO A 262 22.43 18.84 -12.41
N ASP A 263 23.72 19.18 -12.37
CA ASP A 263 24.59 19.11 -13.53
C ASP A 263 24.93 17.68 -13.93
N GLU A 264 25.09 16.79 -12.94
CA GLU A 264 25.31 15.37 -13.21
C GLU A 264 24.07 14.73 -13.81
N TRP A 265 22.88 15.07 -13.32
CA TRP A 265 21.62 14.61 -13.90
C TRP A 265 21.46 15.07 -15.35
N LYS A 266 21.79 16.33 -15.67
CA LYS A 266 21.73 16.85 -17.05
C LYS A 266 22.72 16.18 -18.00
N ASN A 267 23.89 15.78 -17.49
CA ASN A 267 24.96 15.20 -18.31
C ASN A 267 24.83 13.69 -18.52
N ASN A 268 23.91 13.02 -17.81
CA ASN A 268 23.71 11.58 -17.90
C ASN A 268 22.23 11.27 -18.14
N LYS A 269 21.94 10.07 -18.62
CA LYS A 269 20.57 9.58 -18.78
C LYS A 269 20.21 8.69 -17.61
N TYR A 270 19.52 9.26 -16.63
CA TYR A 270 18.99 8.52 -15.49
C TYR A 270 17.57 8.02 -15.77
N SER A 271 17.28 6.81 -15.33
CA SER A 271 15.91 6.28 -15.32
C SER A 271 15.70 5.38 -14.10
N CYS A 272 14.45 5.30 -13.65
CA CYS A 272 14.00 4.33 -12.66
C CYS A 272 13.33 3.16 -13.39
N VAL A 273 13.66 1.93 -13.00
CA VAL A 273 13.04 0.70 -13.48
C VAL A 273 12.33 0.04 -12.32
N VAL A 274 11.03 -0.19 -12.47
CA VAL A 274 10.20 -0.88 -11.48
C VAL A 274 9.77 -2.21 -12.07
N GLU A 275 10.22 -3.30 -11.46
CA GLU A 275 9.84 -4.66 -11.83
C GLU A 275 8.82 -5.22 -10.84
N HIS A 276 7.71 -5.73 -11.39
CA HIS A 276 6.62 -6.31 -10.63
C HIS A 276 6.01 -7.47 -11.41
N GLN A 277 6.01 -8.67 -10.82
CA GLN A 277 5.45 -9.90 -11.42
C GLN A 277 5.99 -10.17 -12.84
N GLY A 278 7.31 -10.02 -13.03
CA GLY A 278 7.99 -10.25 -14.31
C GLY A 278 7.72 -9.20 -15.38
N LYS A 279 7.11 -8.07 -15.03
CA LYS A 279 6.90 -6.92 -15.93
C LYS A 279 7.67 -5.72 -15.41
N SER A 280 8.35 -5.03 -16.30
CA SER A 280 9.13 -3.82 -15.97
C SER A 280 8.47 -2.56 -16.52
N VAL A 281 8.45 -1.51 -15.71
CA VAL A 281 8.04 -0.16 -16.08
C VAL A 281 9.23 0.77 -15.88
N THR A 282 9.67 1.42 -16.95
CA THR A 282 10.78 2.38 -16.90
C THR A 282 10.24 3.82 -16.95
N LYS A 283 10.79 4.71 -16.11
CA LYS A 283 10.51 6.14 -16.10
C LYS A 283 11.80 6.95 -16.07
N ASP A 284 11.90 7.94 -16.94
CA ASP A 284 13.02 8.87 -17.12
C ASP A 284 12.59 10.34 -17.07
N GLU A 285 11.28 10.62 -17.17
CA GLU A 285 10.71 11.96 -17.09
C GLU A 285 10.34 12.36 -15.66
N ILE A 286 10.99 13.40 -15.13
CA ILE A 286 10.71 14.00 -13.82
C ILE A 286 9.42 14.83 -13.86
N ARG A 287 8.56 14.65 -12.84
CA ARG A 287 7.45 15.55 -12.53
C ARG A 287 7.80 16.41 -11.31
N THR A 288 7.82 17.73 -11.50
CA THR A 288 8.09 18.67 -10.41
C THR A 288 6.85 18.86 -9.55
N ILE A 289 6.94 18.55 -8.25
CA ILE A 289 5.85 18.76 -7.30
C ILE A 289 5.81 20.26 -6.97
N GLY A 290 4.96 21.03 -7.65
CA GLY A 290 4.73 22.44 -7.34
C GLY A 290 4.55 23.39 -8.52
N GLU A 291 4.61 22.93 -9.77
CA GLU A 291 4.19 23.78 -10.89
C GLU A 291 2.66 23.80 -10.97
N PRO A 292 2.00 24.95 -10.78
CA PRO A 292 0.62 25.10 -11.21
C PRO A 292 0.64 24.85 -12.73
N GLY A 293 -0.21 23.93 -13.20
CA GLY A 293 -0.18 23.43 -14.57
C GLY A 293 0.11 24.54 -15.57
N ASP A 294 1.13 24.32 -16.40
CA ASP A 294 1.61 25.23 -17.44
C ASP A 294 0.42 25.87 -18.16
N VAL A 295 0.04 27.08 -17.73
CA VAL A 295 -0.76 27.95 -18.58
C VAL A 295 0.24 28.46 -19.60
N PRO A 296 0.16 28.04 -20.87
CA PRO A 296 1.16 28.43 -21.85
C PRO A 296 1.29 29.95 -21.82
N ILE A 297 2.51 30.46 -21.69
CA ILE A 297 2.79 31.90 -21.61
C ILE A 297 2.09 32.64 -22.76
N GLY A 298 1.92 31.99 -23.92
CA GLY A 298 1.14 32.47 -25.05
C GLY A 298 -0.34 32.79 -24.77
N ILE A 299 -1.02 32.07 -23.89
CA ILE A 299 -2.41 32.35 -23.49
C ILE A 299 -2.49 33.61 -22.63
N ILE A 300 -1.56 33.79 -21.69
CA ILE A 300 -1.50 34.97 -20.82
C ILE A 300 -1.19 36.23 -21.64
N VAL A 301 -0.19 36.15 -22.54
CA VAL A 301 0.17 37.25 -23.43
C VAL A 301 -0.96 37.56 -24.42
N GLY A 302 -1.62 36.53 -24.96
CA GLY A 302 -2.77 36.69 -25.86
C GLY A 302 -3.97 37.36 -25.18
N ALA A 303 -4.29 36.97 -23.95
CA ALA A 303 -5.36 37.57 -23.16
C ALA A 303 -5.08 39.05 -22.84
N LEU A 304 -3.84 39.38 -22.44
CA LEU A 304 -3.44 40.77 -22.18
C LEU A 304 -3.53 41.64 -23.44
N ALA A 305 -3.07 41.13 -24.59
CA ALA A 305 -3.16 41.85 -25.85
C ALA A 305 -4.62 42.12 -26.27
N ALA A 306 -5.51 41.13 -26.10
CA ALA A 306 -6.92 41.27 -26.40
C ALA A 306 -7.62 42.32 -25.51
N VAL A 307 -7.31 42.35 -24.20
CA VAL A 307 -7.84 43.36 -23.26
C VAL A 307 -7.39 44.77 -23.66
N VAL A 308 -6.11 44.96 -24.00
CA VAL A 308 -5.60 46.25 -24.46
C VAL A 308 -6.32 46.70 -25.74
N LEU A 309 -6.55 45.79 -26.69
CA LEU A 309 -7.26 46.09 -27.93
C LEU A 309 -8.72 46.54 -27.66
N LEU A 310 -9.42 45.86 -26.75
CA LEU A 310 -10.78 46.23 -26.36
C LEU A 310 -10.84 47.61 -25.69
N ILE A 311 -9.87 47.95 -24.85
CA ILE A 311 -9.76 49.29 -24.24
C ILE A 311 -9.56 50.35 -25.34
N LEU A 312 -8.67 50.11 -26.30
CA LEU A 312 -8.43 51.04 -27.41
C LEU A 312 -9.69 51.25 -28.26
N ILE A 313 -10.42 50.18 -28.57
CA ILE A 313 -11.69 50.25 -29.31
C ILE A 313 -12.75 51.03 -28.49
N GLY A 314 -12.84 50.76 -27.19
CA GLY A 314 -13.75 51.47 -26.29
C GLY A 314 -13.46 52.97 -26.21
N VAL A 315 -12.17 53.35 -26.09
CA VAL A 315 -11.73 54.75 -26.08
C VAL A 315 -12.04 55.42 -27.42
N ALA A 316 -11.74 54.77 -28.55
CA ALA A 316 -12.06 55.30 -29.87
C ALA A 316 -13.57 55.50 -30.06
N GLY A 317 -14.39 54.51 -29.66
CA GLY A 317 -15.85 54.60 -29.67
C GLY A 317 -16.39 55.75 -28.82
N TYR A 318 -15.84 55.92 -27.62
CA TYR A 318 -16.21 57.01 -26.71
C TYR A 318 -15.86 58.40 -27.28
N VAL A 319 -14.68 58.55 -27.90
CA VAL A 319 -14.27 59.80 -28.55
C VAL A 319 -15.19 60.14 -29.73
N VAL A 320 -15.56 59.15 -30.56
CA VAL A 320 -16.51 59.35 -31.68
C VAL A 320 -17.90 59.71 -31.15
N TYR A 321 -18.37 59.05 -30.08
CA TYR A 321 -19.65 59.36 -29.44
C TYR A 321 -19.68 60.81 -28.93
N LYS A 322 -18.61 61.27 -28.25
CA LYS A 322 -18.51 62.66 -27.79
C LYS A 322 -18.48 63.66 -28.95
N LYS A 323 -17.88 63.30 -30.09
CA LYS A 323 -17.84 64.13 -31.29
C LYS A 323 -19.20 64.27 -31.98
N LYS A 324 -20.07 63.24 -31.90
CA LYS A 324 -21.46 63.29 -32.39
C LYS A 324 -22.39 64.13 -31.51
N GLN A 325 -22.15 64.21 -30.20
CA GLN A 325 -22.92 65.06 -29.26
C GLN A 325 -22.66 66.58 -29.45
N GLY A 326 -21.68 66.96 -30.28
CA GLY A 326 -21.38 68.36 -30.62
C GLY A 326 -22.18 68.95 -31.79
N PHE A 327 -22.97 68.15 -32.51
CA PHE A 327 -23.83 68.63 -33.60
C PHE A 327 -25.24 68.95 -33.08
N LYS A 328 -25.53 70.24 -32.86
CA LYS A 328 -26.90 70.74 -32.65
C LYS A 328 -27.67 70.66 -33.98
N PRO A 329 -28.90 70.10 -34.01
CA PRO A 329 -29.76 70.22 -35.18
C PRO A 329 -30.29 71.66 -35.29
N VAL A 330 -30.29 72.21 -36.51
CA VAL A 330 -30.97 73.46 -36.84
C VAL A 330 -32.47 73.22 -36.79
N SER A 331 -33.18 74.05 -36.02
CA SER A 331 -34.64 74.10 -35.93
C SER A 331 -35.23 74.53 -37.28
N GLY A 332 -35.99 73.63 -37.91
CA GLY A 332 -36.80 73.94 -39.10
C GLY A 332 -38.03 74.76 -38.69
N SER A 333 -38.24 75.88 -39.37
CA SER A 333 -39.52 76.59 -39.39
C SER A 333 -40.48 75.85 -40.30
N ASP A 334 -41.65 75.52 -39.76
CA ASP A 334 -42.83 75.13 -40.54
C ASP A 334 -43.36 76.36 -41.28
N ASP A 335 -43.58 76.24 -42.59
CA ASP A 335 -44.71 76.87 -43.28
C ASP A 335 -45.07 76.03 -44.51
N GLY A 336 -46.36 75.67 -44.59
CA GLY A 336 -46.88 74.59 -45.42
C GLY A 336 -47.19 74.95 -46.88
N SER A 337 -47.54 73.91 -47.66
CA SER A 337 -48.72 73.87 -48.54
C SER A 337 -48.81 72.54 -49.32
N SER A 338 -49.91 71.81 -49.08
CA SER A 338 -50.79 71.05 -50.00
C SER A 338 -50.25 70.21 -51.18
N SER A 339 -50.72 68.95 -51.26
CA SER A 339 -51.39 68.29 -52.41
C SER A 339 -51.30 66.75 -52.25
N SER A 340 -52.32 66.05 -51.75
CA SER A 340 -53.41 65.39 -52.51
C SER A 340 -52.97 64.42 -53.63
N ALA A 341 -53.00 63.11 -53.35
CA ALA A 341 -53.56 62.08 -54.26
C ALA A 341 -53.70 60.71 -53.55
N GLN A 342 -54.87 60.10 -53.75
CA GLN A 342 -55.38 58.84 -53.19
C GLN A 342 -54.84 57.57 -53.88
N ALA A 343 -54.85 56.45 -53.14
CA ALA A 343 -55.47 55.13 -53.44
C ALA A 343 -54.75 54.07 -52.57
N VAL A 344 -55.31 53.54 -51.47
CA VAL A 344 -56.42 52.58 -51.28
C VAL A 344 -56.17 51.19 -51.92
N PRO A 345 -56.46 50.08 -51.20
CA PRO A 345 -55.63 48.88 -51.18
C PRO A 345 -56.34 47.63 -51.71
N GLN A 346 -55.57 46.55 -51.88
CA GLN A 346 -55.99 45.15 -51.84
C GLN A 346 -54.73 44.34 -51.50
N ALA A 347 -54.72 43.26 -50.73
CA ALA A 347 -55.61 42.64 -49.74
C ALA A 347 -54.71 41.65 -48.97
#